data_AF-A0A7Y9XAW1-F1
#
_entry.id   AF-A0A7Y9XAW1-F1
#
_cell.length_a   1.000
_cell.length_b   1.000
_cell.length_c   1.000
_cell.angle_alpha   90.00
_cell.angle_beta   90.00
_cell.angle_gamma   90.00
#
_symmetry.space_group_name_H-M   'P 1'
#
loop_
_entity.id
_entity.type
_entity.pdbx_description
1 polymer ?
#
loop_
_entity_poly.entity_id
_entity_poly.type
_entity_poly.pdbx_seq_one_letter_code
_entity_poly.pdbx_strand_id
1 'polypeptide(L)'
;MDEALEIIARKLVPRDWNLCDFEGGGFSRSGSSGLIYQLRLDILEKNYGLRLNPSLGVRDPMIGDLVSRFIGLPHAGSECSGLASVGMSLSGFLYEMRGSMDSVGQWSILRGEDVQEKVQALHVDVILAEDYFFNKFSERVSVVKYLERVWCDQFQVRQLAVGQALQGRRGDAISTLGKYADMVQGEPPMVADQARLFIRSFVEYFNIEEHGLEGV
;
A
#
# COMPACT_ATOMS: atom_id res chain seq x y z
N MET A 1 8.00 -22.72 -7.84
CA MET A 1 7.26 -21.55 -7.32
C MET A 1 6.34 -21.97 -6.18
N ASP A 2 5.46 -22.94 -6.44
CA ASP A 2 4.43 -23.42 -5.50
C ASP A 2 5.01 -23.89 -4.15
N GLU A 3 6.12 -24.62 -4.15
CA GLU A 3 6.77 -25.09 -2.91
C GLU A 3 7.19 -23.94 -1.99
N ALA A 4 7.81 -22.88 -2.52
CA ALA A 4 8.25 -21.76 -1.70
C ALA A 4 7.05 -21.00 -1.11
N LEU A 5 6.00 -20.77 -1.91
CA LEU A 5 4.76 -20.15 -1.44
C LEU A 5 4.05 -20.99 -0.39
N GLU A 6 3.99 -22.32 -0.55
CA GLU A 6 3.45 -23.23 0.46
C GLU A 6 4.22 -23.14 1.78
N ILE A 7 5.55 -23.12 1.73
CA ILE A 7 6.38 -23.03 2.94
C ILE A 7 6.19 -21.69 3.64
N ILE A 8 6.12 -20.60 2.86
CA ILE A 8 5.82 -19.26 3.40
C ILE A 8 4.42 -19.27 4.05
N ALA A 9 3.41 -19.81 3.37
CA ALA A 9 2.05 -19.91 3.89
C ALA A 9 2.00 -20.70 5.21
N ARG A 10 2.71 -21.82 5.32
CA ARG A 10 2.80 -22.61 6.56
C ARG A 10 3.36 -21.82 7.75
N LYS A 11 4.19 -20.80 7.51
CA LYS A 11 4.71 -19.91 8.57
C LYS A 11 3.79 -18.73 8.88
N LEU A 12 3.14 -18.17 7.86
CA LEU A 12 2.33 -16.95 7.99
C LEU A 12 0.87 -17.23 8.40
N VAL A 13 0.25 -18.31 7.93
CA VAL A 13 -1.14 -18.67 8.26
C VAL A 13 -1.38 -18.83 9.77
N PRO A 14 -0.50 -19.47 10.55
CA PRO A 14 -0.64 -19.51 12.02
C PRO A 14 -0.58 -18.14 12.72
N ARG A 15 -0.22 -17.07 12.00
CA ARG A 15 -0.18 -15.68 12.48
C ARG A 15 -1.30 -14.82 11.86
N ASP A 16 -2.38 -15.47 11.43
CA ASP A 16 -3.59 -14.87 10.84
C ASP A 16 -3.38 -14.19 9.49
N TRP A 17 -2.29 -14.51 8.78
CA TRP A 17 -2.13 -14.08 7.39
C TRP A 17 -2.85 -15.05 6.46
N ASN A 18 -3.68 -14.49 5.59
CA ASN A 18 -4.43 -15.23 4.58
C ASN A 18 -3.75 -15.06 3.23
N LEU A 19 -3.61 -16.16 2.49
CA LEU A 19 -3.10 -16.11 1.13
C LEU A 19 -4.04 -15.26 0.26
N CYS A 20 -3.46 -14.33 -0.50
CA CYS A 20 -4.16 -13.45 -1.41
C CYS A 20 -3.59 -13.60 -2.82
N ASP A 21 -4.49 -13.56 -3.80
CA ASP A 21 -4.14 -13.58 -5.22
C ASP A 21 -3.76 -12.16 -5.69
N PHE A 22 -2.61 -11.67 -5.21
CA PHE A 22 -1.94 -10.52 -5.80
C PHE A 22 -1.20 -10.96 -7.05
N GLU A 23 -1.02 -10.06 -8.02
CA GLU A 23 -0.06 -10.31 -9.12
C GLU A 23 1.34 -10.57 -8.51
N GLY A 24 1.86 -11.79 -8.70
CA GLY A 24 3.10 -12.28 -8.06
C GLY A 24 2.91 -13.06 -6.75
N GLY A 25 1.74 -12.95 -6.11
CA GLY A 25 1.38 -13.62 -4.85
C GLY A 25 1.56 -12.73 -3.61
N GLY A 26 0.94 -13.16 -2.50
CA GLY A 26 1.15 -12.50 -1.21
C GLY A 26 0.08 -12.86 -0.19
N PHE A 27 0.01 -12.06 0.87
CA PHE A 27 -0.81 -12.32 2.04
C PHE A 27 -1.47 -11.04 2.54
N SER A 28 -2.64 -11.19 3.17
CA SER A 28 -3.27 -10.11 3.93
C SER A 28 -3.63 -10.56 5.34
N ARG A 29 -3.68 -9.60 6.26
CA ARG A 29 -4.15 -9.81 7.62
C ARG A 29 -5.03 -8.64 8.02
N SER A 30 -6.21 -8.93 8.55
CA SER A 30 -7.11 -7.90 9.07
C SER A 30 -6.60 -7.40 10.42
N GLY A 31 -6.43 -6.08 10.54
CA GLY A 31 -6.16 -5.38 11.78
C GLY A 31 -7.44 -5.16 12.59
N SER A 32 -7.28 -4.95 13.90
CA SER A 32 -8.41 -4.80 14.84
C SER A 32 -9.30 -3.58 14.59
N SER A 33 -8.81 -2.58 13.87
CA SER A 33 -9.52 -1.34 13.53
C SER A 33 -10.19 -1.34 12.15
N GLY A 34 -10.18 -2.48 11.45
CA GLY A 34 -10.66 -2.58 10.07
C GLY A 34 -9.62 -2.14 9.02
N LEU A 35 -8.40 -1.80 9.43
CA LEU A 35 -7.26 -1.71 8.51
C LEU A 35 -6.87 -3.10 8.01
N ILE A 36 -6.33 -3.18 6.81
CA ILE A 36 -5.84 -4.43 6.21
C ILE A 36 -4.33 -4.30 6.01
N TYR A 37 -3.58 -5.19 6.65
CA TYR A 37 -2.14 -5.32 6.43
C TYR A 37 -1.90 -6.23 5.23
N GLN A 38 -0.98 -5.84 4.36
CA GLN A 38 -0.67 -6.53 3.12
C GLN A 38 0.83 -6.83 3.08
N LEU A 39 1.16 -8.06 2.72
CA LEU A 39 2.51 -8.50 2.36
C LEU A 39 2.45 -8.98 0.92
N ARG A 40 2.99 -8.22 -0.02
CA ARG A 40 3.08 -8.65 -1.43
C ARG A 40 4.44 -9.25 -1.68
N LEU A 41 4.46 -10.38 -2.38
CA LEU A 41 5.66 -11.06 -2.79
C LEU A 41 5.72 -10.94 -4.31
N ASP A 42 6.49 -9.99 -4.82
CA ASP A 42 6.81 -10.03 -6.26
C ASP A 42 7.86 -11.13 -6.46
N ILE A 43 7.40 -12.26 -7.02
CA ILE A 43 8.22 -13.46 -7.23
C ILE A 43 8.74 -13.46 -8.65
N LEU A 44 10.05 -13.31 -8.79
CA LEU A 44 10.74 -13.37 -10.07
C LEU A 44 11.45 -14.71 -10.20
N GLU A 45 10.97 -15.55 -11.11
CA GLU A 45 11.70 -16.75 -11.52
C GLU A 45 12.86 -16.37 -12.46
N LYS A 46 14.04 -16.87 -12.14
CA LYS A 46 15.26 -16.69 -12.94
C LYS A 46 15.89 -18.05 -13.24
N ASN A 47 16.73 -18.09 -14.27
CA ASN A 47 17.41 -19.32 -14.71
C ASN A 47 18.22 -20.02 -13.59
N TYR A 48 18.56 -19.31 -12.51
CA TYR A 48 19.37 -19.80 -11.40
C TYR A 48 18.59 -19.93 -10.08
N GLY A 49 17.30 -19.61 -10.02
CA GLY A 49 16.50 -19.68 -8.78
C GLY A 49 15.30 -18.74 -8.76
N LEU A 50 14.73 -18.56 -7.57
CA LEU A 50 13.64 -17.63 -7.29
C LEU A 50 14.17 -16.41 -6.56
N ARG A 51 13.68 -15.22 -6.92
CA ARG A 51 13.90 -14.00 -6.15
C ARG A 51 12.57 -13.51 -5.60
N LEU A 52 12.50 -13.32 -4.30
CA LEU A 52 11.36 -12.72 -3.63
C LEU A 52 11.66 -11.23 -3.41
N ASN A 53 10.75 -10.36 -3.87
CA ASN A 53 10.77 -8.92 -3.60
C ASN A 53 9.60 -8.56 -2.68
N PRO A 54 9.72 -8.78 -1.36
CA PRO A 54 8.66 -8.50 -0.42
C PRO A 54 8.41 -6.99 -0.26
N SER A 55 7.13 -6.61 -0.23
CA SER A 55 6.67 -5.26 0.10
C SER A 55 5.55 -5.30 1.12
N LEU A 56 5.58 -4.31 2.00
CA LEU A 56 4.65 -4.14 3.12
C LEU A 56 3.67 -3.04 2.76
N GLY A 57 2.39 -3.24 3.10
CA GLY A 57 1.33 -2.27 2.86
C GLY A 57 0.32 -2.23 3.98
N VAL A 58 -0.23 -1.06 4.26
CA VAL A 58 -1.43 -0.90 5.10
C VAL A 58 -2.49 -0.23 4.26
N ARG A 59 -3.64 -0.88 4.13
CA ARG A 59 -4.83 -0.38 3.42
C ARG A 59 -5.86 0.06 4.45
N ASP A 60 -6.37 1.28 4.31
CA ASP A 60 -7.67 1.64 4.86
C ASP A 60 -8.71 1.39 3.75
N PRO A 61 -9.62 0.41 3.92
CA PRO A 61 -10.59 0.07 2.88
C PRO A 61 -11.40 1.28 2.41
N MET A 62 -11.89 2.12 3.32
CA MET A 62 -12.70 3.29 2.96
C MET A 62 -11.91 4.30 2.13
N ILE A 63 -10.63 4.53 2.46
CA ILE A 63 -9.77 5.41 1.64
C ILE A 63 -9.60 4.80 0.25
N GLY A 64 -9.16 3.54 0.16
CA GLY A 64 -8.89 2.88 -1.11
C GLY A 64 -10.13 2.77 -2.01
N ASP A 65 -11.29 2.49 -1.42
CA ASP A 65 -12.54 2.29 -2.14
C ASP A 65 -13.09 3.61 -2.68
N LEU A 66 -13.04 4.69 -1.89
CA LEU A 66 -13.41 6.02 -2.36
C LEU A 66 -12.46 6.52 -3.45
N VAL A 67 -11.15 6.32 -3.29
CA VAL A 67 -10.19 6.70 -4.33
C VAL A 67 -10.49 5.96 -5.63
N SER A 68 -10.71 4.64 -5.58
CA SER A 68 -11.05 3.83 -6.75
C SER A 68 -12.36 4.29 -7.39
N ARG A 69 -13.39 4.54 -6.57
CA ARG A 69 -14.68 5.06 -7.04
C ARG A 69 -14.53 6.41 -7.74
N PHE A 70 -13.71 7.31 -7.19
CA PHE A 70 -13.53 8.65 -7.74
C PHE A 70 -12.78 8.67 -9.07
N ILE A 71 -12.01 7.63 -9.39
CA ILE A 71 -11.42 7.45 -10.73
C ILE A 71 -12.24 6.52 -11.64
N GLY A 72 -13.46 6.16 -11.24
CA GLY A 72 -14.35 5.33 -12.04
C GLY A 72 -13.94 3.85 -12.13
N LEU A 73 -13.06 3.39 -11.23
CA LEU A 73 -12.73 1.97 -11.13
C LEU A 73 -13.80 1.23 -10.30
N PRO A 74 -14.11 -0.02 -10.68
CA PRO A 74 -15.03 -0.84 -9.90
C PRO A 74 -14.50 -1.05 -8.49
N HIS A 75 -15.41 -1.20 -7.54
CA HIS A 75 -15.04 -1.55 -6.18
C HIS A 75 -14.24 -2.85 -6.21
N ALA A 76 -13.12 -2.84 -5.50
CA ALA A 76 -12.26 -3.99 -5.36
C ALA A 76 -13.01 -4.99 -4.46
N GLY A 77 -13.79 -5.89 -5.08
CA GLY A 77 -14.76 -6.76 -4.41
C GLY A 77 -14.18 -7.85 -3.49
N SER A 78 -12.87 -7.85 -3.23
CA SER A 78 -12.22 -8.70 -2.24
C SER A 78 -11.43 -7.89 -1.21
N GLU A 79 -11.36 -8.41 0.02
CA GLU A 79 -10.54 -7.85 1.10
C GLU A 79 -9.05 -7.74 0.72
N CYS A 80 -8.59 -8.64 -0.16
CA CYS A 80 -7.26 -8.61 -0.74
C CYS A 80 -7.11 -7.54 -1.84
N SER A 81 -8.16 -7.27 -2.63
CA SER A 81 -8.08 -6.40 -3.79
C SER A 81 -8.01 -4.92 -3.39
N GLY A 82 -7.06 -4.17 -3.95
CA GLY A 82 -6.87 -2.75 -3.66
C GLY A 82 -5.42 -2.39 -3.37
N LEU A 83 -5.03 -1.18 -3.76
CA LEU A 83 -3.70 -0.65 -3.48
C LEU A 83 -3.59 -0.26 -2.01
N ALA A 84 -2.40 -0.48 -1.43
CA ALA A 84 -2.12 -0.08 -0.07
C ALA A 84 -2.24 1.45 0.07
N SER A 85 -2.71 1.90 1.22
CA SER A 85 -2.75 3.32 1.53
C SER A 85 -1.39 3.90 1.84
N VAL A 86 -0.59 3.11 2.53
CA VAL A 86 0.81 3.38 2.80
C VAL A 86 1.57 2.08 2.59
N GLY A 87 2.80 2.17 2.10
CA GLY A 87 3.59 0.97 1.88
C GLY A 87 5.04 1.29 1.60
N MET A 88 5.88 0.28 1.74
CA MET A 88 7.31 0.34 1.44
C MET A 88 7.82 -1.06 1.13
N SER A 89 8.95 -1.15 0.43
CA SER A 89 9.62 -2.45 0.30
C SER A 89 10.13 -2.91 1.67
N LEU A 90 10.09 -4.23 1.93
CA LEU A 90 10.66 -4.78 3.16
C LEU A 90 12.14 -4.44 3.28
N SER A 91 12.84 -4.35 2.14
CA SER A 91 14.23 -3.93 2.09
C SER A 91 14.45 -2.48 2.49
N GLY A 92 13.54 -1.57 2.08
CA GLY A 92 13.55 -0.18 2.52
C GLY A 92 13.28 -0.06 4.02
N PHE A 93 12.33 -0.85 4.53
CA PHE A 93 12.04 -0.93 5.97
C PHE A 93 13.26 -1.40 6.77
N LEU A 94 13.93 -2.47 6.34
CA LEU A 94 15.12 -2.98 7.01
C LEU A 94 16.27 -1.96 6.98
N TYR A 95 16.44 -1.24 5.88
CA TYR A 95 17.43 -0.16 5.79
C TYR A 95 17.14 0.97 6.77
N GLU A 96 15.89 1.42 6.89
CA GLU A 96 15.49 2.42 7.89
C GLU A 96 15.72 1.94 9.33
N MET A 97 15.50 0.65 9.60
CA MET A 97 15.63 0.07 10.94
C MET A 97 17.08 -0.19 11.35
N ARG A 98 17.93 -0.68 10.42
CA ARG A 98 19.28 -1.18 10.72
C ARG A 98 20.40 -0.26 10.22
N GLY A 99 20.10 0.70 9.34
CA GLY A 99 21.10 1.58 8.71
C GLY A 99 21.95 0.89 7.63
N SER A 100 21.67 -0.38 7.33
CA SER A 100 22.30 -1.14 6.26
C SER A 100 21.30 -2.09 5.63
N MET A 101 21.46 -2.36 4.33
CA MET A 101 20.83 -3.52 3.71
C MET A 101 21.69 -4.74 3.99
N ASP A 102 21.12 -5.77 4.59
CA ASP A 102 21.72 -7.10 4.49
C ASP A 102 21.78 -7.49 3.00
N SER A 103 22.89 -8.14 2.63
CA SER A 103 23.43 -8.29 1.28
C SER A 103 22.44 -8.65 0.15
N VAL A 104 22.81 -8.25 -1.07
CA VAL A 104 22.18 -8.70 -2.34
C VAL A 104 21.87 -10.20 -2.27
N GLY A 105 20.58 -10.56 -2.34
CA GLY A 105 20.15 -11.96 -2.37
C GLY A 105 19.53 -12.50 -1.06
N GLN A 106 19.31 -11.65 -0.05
CA GLN A 106 18.71 -12.05 1.24
C GLN A 106 17.44 -12.93 1.11
N TRP A 107 16.55 -12.61 0.17
CA TRP A 107 15.36 -13.42 -0.12
C TRP A 107 15.40 -14.04 -1.52
N SER A 108 16.60 -14.43 -1.96
CA SER A 108 16.78 -15.28 -3.15
C SER A 108 16.96 -16.73 -2.72
N ILE A 109 16.31 -17.62 -3.46
CA ILE A 109 16.37 -19.07 -3.30
C ILE A 109 17.01 -19.61 -4.58
N LEU A 110 18.30 -19.90 -4.53
CA LEU A 110 19.04 -20.47 -5.66
C LEU A 110 18.70 -21.95 -5.83
N ARG A 111 18.91 -22.47 -7.05
CA ARG A 111 18.72 -23.90 -7.33
C ARG A 111 19.64 -24.74 -6.43
N GLY A 112 19.05 -25.69 -5.71
CA GLY A 112 19.77 -26.58 -4.80
C GLY A 112 19.99 -26.03 -3.40
N GLU A 113 19.56 -24.80 -3.11
CA GLU A 113 19.52 -24.29 -1.73
C GLU A 113 18.31 -24.84 -0.97
N ASP A 114 18.42 -24.85 0.37
CA ASP A 114 17.32 -25.21 1.26
C ASP A 114 16.28 -24.07 1.29
N VAL A 115 15.11 -24.36 0.70
CA VAL A 115 13.97 -23.43 0.65
C VAL A 115 13.49 -23.09 2.07
N GLN A 116 13.53 -24.01 3.03
CA GLN A 116 13.09 -23.78 4.40
C GLN A 116 13.95 -22.73 5.10
N GLU A 117 15.28 -22.79 4.94
CA GLU A 117 16.21 -21.84 5.54
C GLU A 117 15.99 -20.42 5.00
N LYS A 118 15.86 -20.28 3.67
CA LYS A 118 15.63 -18.97 3.04
C LYS A 118 14.27 -18.37 3.41
N VAL A 119 13.23 -19.20 3.47
CA VAL A 119 11.90 -18.76 3.92
C VAL A 119 11.91 -18.41 5.41
N GLN A 120 12.74 -19.08 6.23
CA GLN A 120 12.90 -18.71 7.63
C GLN A 120 13.46 -17.30 7.80
N ALA A 121 14.44 -16.89 7.00
CA ALA A 121 14.97 -15.52 7.02
C ALA A 121 13.87 -14.49 6.69
N LEU A 122 13.11 -14.71 5.61
CA LEU A 122 11.96 -13.87 5.26
C LEU A 122 10.95 -13.78 6.40
N HIS A 123 10.62 -14.91 7.03
CA HIS A 123 9.67 -14.96 8.13
C HIS A 123 10.13 -14.12 9.34
N VAL A 124 11.41 -14.17 9.69
CA VAL A 124 11.97 -13.33 10.76
C VAL A 124 11.85 -11.84 10.44
N ASP A 125 12.14 -11.45 9.20
CA ASP A 125 12.02 -10.05 8.78
C ASP A 125 10.55 -9.58 8.72
N VAL A 126 9.61 -10.48 8.36
CA VAL A 126 8.16 -10.19 8.42
C VAL A 126 7.70 -9.99 9.86
N ILE A 127 8.15 -10.82 10.82
CA ILE A 127 7.83 -10.61 12.25
C ILE A 127 8.32 -9.23 12.70
N LEU A 128 9.56 -8.86 12.31
CA LEU A 128 10.09 -7.54 12.63
C LEU A 128 9.25 -6.41 12.01
N ALA A 129 8.77 -6.59 10.77
CA ALA A 129 7.85 -5.64 10.15
C ALA A 129 6.50 -5.56 10.87
N GLU A 130 5.98 -6.67 11.38
CA GLU A 130 4.77 -6.66 12.23
C GLU A 130 4.97 -5.81 13.48
N ASP A 131 6.10 -6.01 14.17
CA ASP A 131 6.36 -5.34 15.45
C ASP A 131 6.60 -3.83 15.31
N TYR A 132 7.19 -3.39 14.19
CA TYR A 132 7.65 -2.00 14.04
C TYR A 132 6.97 -1.20 12.92
N PHE A 133 6.56 -1.83 11.82
CA PHE A 133 5.86 -1.14 10.74
C PHE A 133 4.35 -1.19 10.96
N PHE A 134 3.75 -2.38 11.04
CA PHE A 134 2.28 -2.49 11.15
C PHE A 134 1.75 -1.91 12.46
N ASN A 135 2.47 -2.04 13.58
CA ASN A 135 2.07 -1.44 14.85
C ASN A 135 2.03 0.10 14.85
N LYS A 136 2.70 0.78 13.89
CA LYS A 136 2.53 2.24 13.72
C LYS A 136 1.14 2.61 13.20
N PHE A 137 0.44 1.65 12.62
CA PHE A 137 -0.83 1.85 11.94
C PHE A 137 -1.96 1.12 12.65
N SER A 138 -2.45 1.71 13.74
CA SER A 138 -3.57 1.14 14.50
C SER A 138 -4.94 1.61 14.03
N GLU A 139 -5.04 2.72 13.31
CA GLU A 139 -6.32 3.35 12.91
C GLU A 139 -6.15 4.29 11.71
N ARG A 140 -7.24 4.71 11.06
CA ARG A 140 -7.20 5.67 9.95
C ARG A 140 -6.38 6.92 10.26
N VAL A 141 -6.45 7.44 11.49
CA VAL A 141 -5.70 8.63 11.91
C VAL A 141 -4.20 8.45 11.74
N SER A 142 -3.67 7.28 12.08
CA SER A 142 -2.25 6.97 11.91
C SER A 142 -1.82 6.88 10.43
N VAL A 143 -2.67 6.32 9.56
CA VAL A 143 -2.45 6.26 8.10
C VAL A 143 -2.37 7.68 7.53
N VAL A 144 -3.33 8.54 7.87
CA VAL A 144 -3.36 9.92 7.36
C VAL A 144 -2.18 10.75 7.88
N LYS A 145 -1.84 10.63 9.16
CA LYS A 145 -0.64 11.29 9.73
C LYS A 145 0.65 10.86 9.05
N TYR A 146 0.73 9.61 8.59
CA TYR A 146 1.89 9.14 7.85
C TYR A 146 1.91 9.74 6.44
N LEU A 147 0.79 9.71 5.71
CA LEU A 147 0.67 10.32 4.37
C LEU A 147 1.04 11.82 4.37
N GLU A 148 0.73 12.55 5.43
CA GLU A 148 1.13 13.96 5.60
C GLU A 148 2.66 14.16 5.68
N ARG A 149 3.41 13.13 6.10
CA ARG A 149 4.87 13.20 6.30
C ARG A 149 5.68 12.72 5.10
N VAL A 150 5.22 11.68 4.40
CA VAL A 150 5.97 11.03 3.30
C VAL A 150 5.53 11.46 1.90
N TRP A 151 4.69 12.48 1.81
CA TRP A 151 4.10 13.01 0.58
C TRP A 151 5.10 13.08 -0.60
N CYS A 152 4.90 12.27 -1.65
CA CYS A 152 5.72 12.40 -2.86
C CYS A 152 5.02 12.23 -4.22
N ASP A 153 3.83 11.60 -4.32
CA ASP A 153 3.21 11.31 -5.62
C ASP A 153 1.68 11.57 -5.71
N GLN A 154 1.17 11.61 -6.96
CA GLN A 154 -0.25 11.82 -7.28
C GLN A 154 -1.19 10.77 -6.67
N PHE A 155 -0.70 9.56 -6.42
CA PHE A 155 -1.49 8.49 -5.85
C PHE A 155 -1.69 8.70 -4.35
N GLN A 156 -0.62 8.98 -3.61
CA GLN A 156 -0.64 9.29 -2.18
C GLN A 156 -1.43 10.56 -1.88
N VAL A 157 -1.36 11.58 -2.74
CA VAL A 157 -2.14 12.82 -2.59
C VAL A 157 -3.65 12.55 -2.57
N ARG A 158 -4.13 11.73 -3.50
CA ARG A 158 -5.56 11.36 -3.56
C ARG A 158 -6.00 10.64 -2.29
N GLN A 159 -5.17 9.71 -1.80
CA GLN A 159 -5.44 9.02 -0.55
C GLN A 159 -5.43 9.95 0.66
N LEU A 160 -4.51 10.91 0.68
CA LEU A 160 -4.43 11.91 1.74
C LEU A 160 -5.69 12.79 1.77
N ALA A 161 -6.12 13.32 0.62
CA ALA A 161 -7.32 14.14 0.52
C ALA A 161 -8.56 13.39 1.03
N VAL A 162 -8.75 12.13 0.60
CA VAL A 162 -9.84 11.27 1.07
C VAL A 162 -9.72 10.99 2.56
N GLY A 163 -8.53 10.66 3.05
CA GLY A 163 -8.29 10.40 4.46
C GLY A 163 -8.59 11.60 5.36
N GLN A 164 -8.20 12.81 4.94
CA GLN A 164 -8.50 14.06 5.64
C GLN A 164 -10.01 14.34 5.66
N ALA A 165 -10.70 14.17 4.52
CA ALA A 165 -12.14 14.37 4.42
C ALA A 165 -12.93 13.37 5.28
N LEU A 166 -12.54 12.08 5.28
CA LEU A 166 -13.12 11.05 6.15
C LEU A 166 -12.93 11.33 7.65
N GLN A 167 -11.97 12.18 8.01
CA GLN A 167 -11.74 12.64 9.39
C GLN A 167 -12.45 13.96 9.71
N GLY A 168 -13.26 14.50 8.79
CA GLY A 168 -13.92 15.79 8.95
C GLY A 168 -12.99 17.00 8.77
N ARG A 169 -11.74 16.81 8.33
CA ARG A 169 -10.75 17.88 8.12
C ARG A 169 -10.92 18.49 6.73
N ARG A 170 -12.06 19.12 6.49
CA ARG A 170 -12.47 19.65 5.18
C ARG A 170 -11.47 20.67 4.61
N GLY A 171 -10.95 21.59 5.43
CA GLY A 171 -9.97 22.58 5.00
C GLY A 171 -8.67 21.95 4.47
N ASP A 172 -8.11 21.01 5.24
CA ASP A 172 -6.91 20.26 4.85
C ASP A 172 -7.15 19.48 3.54
N ALA A 173 -8.31 18.81 3.45
CA ALA A 173 -8.68 18.02 2.28
C ALA A 173 -8.80 18.87 1.01
N ILE A 174 -9.40 20.06 1.09
CA ILE A 174 -9.48 21.02 -0.03
C ILE A 174 -8.07 21.49 -0.42
N SER A 175 -7.22 21.85 0.55
CA SER A 175 -5.85 22.26 0.28
C SER A 175 -5.05 21.15 -0.43
N THR A 176 -5.18 19.91 0.02
CA THR A 176 -4.55 18.74 -0.62
C THR A 176 -5.10 18.51 -2.03
N LEU A 177 -6.41 18.69 -2.24
CA LEU A 177 -7.04 18.56 -3.56
C LEU A 177 -6.58 19.66 -4.53
N GLY A 178 -6.37 20.89 -4.06
CA GLY A 178 -5.75 21.96 -4.86
C GLY A 178 -4.35 21.57 -5.32
N LYS A 179 -3.51 21.06 -4.41
CA LYS A 179 -2.17 20.58 -4.79
C LYS A 179 -2.22 19.40 -5.77
N TYR A 180 -3.22 18.53 -5.64
CA TYR A 180 -3.43 17.48 -6.63
C TYR A 180 -3.71 18.06 -8.02
N ALA A 181 -4.59 19.07 -8.10
CA ALA A 181 -4.90 19.76 -9.34
C ALA A 181 -3.65 20.39 -9.97
N ASP A 182 -2.82 21.06 -9.16
CA ASP A 182 -1.54 21.63 -9.60
C ASP A 182 -0.60 20.57 -10.20
N MET A 183 -0.47 19.42 -9.52
CA MET A 183 0.39 18.32 -9.98
C MET A 183 0.00 17.75 -11.34
N VAL A 184 -1.27 17.89 -11.75
CA VAL A 184 -1.78 17.29 -12.99
C VAL A 184 -1.93 18.28 -14.15
N GLN A 185 -1.70 19.59 -13.93
CA GLN A 185 -1.87 20.63 -14.96
C GLN A 185 -0.97 20.44 -16.20
N GLY A 186 0.12 19.67 -16.09
CA GLY A 186 1.05 19.38 -17.19
C GLY A 186 1.04 17.92 -17.66
N GLU A 187 0.15 17.08 -17.12
CA GLU A 187 0.13 15.65 -17.41
C GLU A 187 -0.52 15.33 -18.77
N PRO A 188 -0.23 14.16 -19.37
CA PRO A 188 -0.89 13.72 -20.60
C PRO A 188 -2.43 13.73 -20.46
N PRO A 189 -3.18 13.94 -21.56
CA PRO A 189 -4.63 14.10 -21.52
C PRO A 189 -5.37 13.01 -20.73
N MET A 190 -4.95 11.75 -20.87
CA MET A 190 -5.55 10.63 -20.16
C MET A 190 -5.42 10.75 -18.63
N VAL A 191 -4.28 11.23 -18.13
CA VAL A 191 -4.02 11.43 -16.70
C VAL A 191 -4.79 12.65 -16.19
N ALA A 192 -4.80 13.73 -16.97
CA ALA A 192 -5.55 14.94 -16.64
C ALA A 192 -7.07 14.66 -16.56
N ASP A 193 -7.62 13.84 -17.46
CA ASP A 193 -9.04 13.48 -17.45
C ASP A 193 -9.41 12.60 -16.25
N GLN A 194 -8.55 11.64 -15.88
CA GLN A 194 -8.73 10.88 -14.64
C GLN A 194 -8.67 11.76 -13.39
N ALA A 195 -7.78 12.75 -13.37
CA ALA A 195 -7.67 13.69 -12.27
C ALA A 195 -8.90 14.59 -12.15
N ARG A 196 -9.44 15.09 -13.27
CA ARG A 196 -10.71 15.84 -13.28
C ARG A 196 -11.88 14.99 -12.78
N LEU A 197 -11.95 13.73 -13.21
CA LEU A 197 -12.96 12.80 -12.74
C LEU A 197 -12.86 12.59 -11.22
N PHE A 198 -11.63 12.42 -10.72
CA PHE A 198 -11.37 12.31 -9.29
C PHE A 198 -11.85 13.54 -8.52
N ILE A 199 -11.41 14.74 -8.93
CA ILE A 199 -11.73 16.01 -8.27
C ILE A 199 -13.24 16.21 -8.24
N ARG A 200 -13.93 16.05 -9.37
CA ARG A 200 -15.39 16.21 -9.45
C ARG A 200 -16.11 15.24 -8.52
N SER A 201 -15.76 13.95 -8.59
CA SER A 201 -16.40 12.91 -7.77
C SER A 201 -16.16 13.12 -6.27
N PHE A 202 -14.96 13.59 -5.91
CA PHE A 202 -14.59 13.93 -4.54
C PHE A 202 -15.45 15.08 -3.99
N VAL A 203 -15.54 16.18 -4.75
CA VAL A 203 -16.29 17.38 -4.39
C VAL A 203 -17.78 17.06 -4.22
N GLU A 204 -18.35 16.29 -5.17
CA GLU A 204 -19.74 15.82 -5.11
C GLU A 204 -19.99 14.94 -3.89
N TYR A 205 -19.13 13.96 -3.64
CA TYR A 205 -19.31 13.01 -2.53
C TYR A 205 -19.24 13.66 -1.14
N PHE A 206 -18.31 14.60 -0.95
CA PHE A 206 -18.12 15.28 0.33
C PHE A 206 -18.93 16.59 0.45
N ASN A 207 -19.78 16.90 -0.54
CA ASN A 207 -20.58 18.13 -0.61
C ASN A 207 -19.74 19.39 -0.35
N ILE A 208 -18.63 19.49 -1.09
CA ILE A 208 -17.73 20.65 -1.06
C ILE A 208 -18.23 21.66 -2.08
N GLU A 209 -18.43 22.92 -1.68
CA GLU A 209 -18.82 23.97 -2.62
C GLU A 209 -17.65 24.28 -3.56
N GLU A 210 -17.88 24.24 -4.87
CA GLU A 210 -16.86 24.47 -5.93
C GLU A 210 -16.14 25.82 -5.78
N HIS A 211 -16.77 26.82 -5.17
CA HIS A 211 -16.18 28.14 -4.90
C HIS A 211 -14.94 28.11 -3.98
N GLY A 212 -14.66 26.99 -3.31
CA GLY A 212 -13.40 26.78 -2.57
C GLY A 212 -12.20 26.39 -3.44
N LEU A 213 -12.41 26.17 -4.74
CA LEU A 213 -11.37 25.84 -5.73
C LEU A 213 -11.14 26.98 -6.74
N GLU A 214 -11.95 28.05 -6.71
CA GLU A 214 -11.76 29.25 -7.52
C GLU A 214 -10.57 30.06 -6.98
N GLY A 215 -9.37 29.74 -7.46
CA GLY A 215 -8.10 30.31 -7.02
C GLY A 215 -6.90 29.37 -7.16
N VAL A 216 -7.12 28.14 -7.62
CA VAL A 216 -6.11 27.17 -8.04
C VAL A 216 -6.11 27.05 -9.56
#